data_AF-N1ZVU5-F1
#
_entry.id   AF-N1ZVU5-F1
#
_cell.length_a   1.000
_cell.length_b   1.000
_cell.length_c   1.000
_cell.angle_alpha   90.00
_cell.angle_beta   90.00
_cell.angle_gamma   90.00
#
_symmetry.space_group_name_H-M   'P 1'
#
loop_
_entity.id
_entity.type
_entity.pdbx_description
1 polymer ?
#
loop_
_entity_poly.entity_id
_entity_poly.type
_entity_poly.pdbx_seq_one_letter_code
_entity_poly.pdbx_strand_id
1 'polypeptide(L)' 'MARPRGTDDARVIQVIETTALRGEGTEKDKCREVKQYWDFEGKLLAECDPCAKEKE' A
#
# COMPACT_ATOMS: atom_id res chain seq x y z
N MET A 1 33.71 25.57 -8.31
CA MET A 1 32.61 25.81 -7.34
C MET A 1 31.39 25.04 -7.82
N ALA A 2 30.98 23.97 -7.14
CA ALA A 2 29.84 23.16 -7.56
C ALA A 2 28.52 23.84 -7.12
N ARG A 3 27.57 24.00 -8.05
CA ARG A 3 26.20 24.46 -7.75
C ARG A 3 25.30 23.24 -7.49
N PRO A 4 24.28 23.34 -6.61
CA PRO A 4 23.34 22.24 -6.41
C PRO A 4 22.60 21.94 -7.73
N ARG A 5 22.44 20.65 -8.05
CA ARG A 5 21.90 20.13 -9.32
C ARG A 5 20.41 20.47 -9.56
N GLY A 6 19.73 21.07 -8.59
CA GLY A 6 18.28 21.27 -8.64
C GLY A 6 17.53 19.98 -8.34
N THR A 7 16.26 19.93 -8.74
CA THR A 7 15.41 18.74 -8.60
C THR A 7 15.79 17.69 -9.64
N ASP A 8 16.19 16.51 -9.19
CA ASP A 8 16.61 15.42 -10.09
C ASP A 8 15.42 14.72 -10.79
N ASP A 9 14.23 14.66 -10.17
CA ASP A 9 13.00 14.12 -10.78
C ASP A 9 11.76 14.60 -10.00
N ALA A 10 10.64 14.78 -10.71
CA ALA A 10 9.33 15.05 -10.12
C ALA A 10 8.26 14.30 -10.92
N ARG A 11 7.46 13.46 -10.24
CA ARG A 11 6.39 12.67 -10.87
C ARG A 11 5.13 12.68 -10.03
N VAL A 12 3.99 12.69 -10.72
CA VAL A 12 2.69 12.39 -10.13
C VAL A 12 2.42 10.90 -10.36
N ILE A 13 2.20 10.16 -9.28
CA ILE A 13 1.81 8.75 -9.32
C ILE A 13 0.39 8.68 -8.77
N GLN A 14 -0.56 8.32 -9.64
CA GLN A 14 -1.96 8.19 -9.28
C GLN A 14 -2.31 6.71 -9.15
N VAL A 15 -2.89 6.35 -8.01
CA VAL A 15 -3.34 4.99 -7.70
C VAL A 15 -4.68 5.08 -6.99
N ILE A 16 -5.47 4.01 -7.05
CA ILE A 16 -6.67 3.88 -6.24
C ILE A 16 -6.25 3.25 -4.90
N GLU A 17 -6.41 3.99 -3.80
CA GLU A 17 -6.28 3.43 -2.45
C GLU A 17 -7.64 2.90 -1.98
N THR A 18 -7.65 1.66 -1.51
CA THR A 18 -8.81 1.04 -0.88
C THR A 18 -8.41 0.60 0.53
N THR A 19 -9.25 0.93 1.52
CA THR A 19 -9.10 0.42 2.89
C THR A 19 -10.25 -0.54 3.16
N ALA A 20 -9.92 -1.80 3.41
CA ALA A 20 -10.88 -2.84 3.71
C ALA A 20 -10.64 -3.38 5.12
N LEU A 21 -11.73 -3.65 5.85
CA LEU A 21 -11.64 -4.40 7.09
C LEU A 21 -11.56 -5.89 6.77
N ARG A 22 -10.46 -6.52 7.16
CA ARG A 22 -10.25 -7.97 7.05
C ARG A 22 -10.24 -8.57 8.44
N GLY A 23 -10.84 -9.73 8.59
CA GLY A 23 -10.89 -10.45 9.86
C GLY A 23 -12.31 -10.73 10.31
N GLU A 24 -12.55 -11.92 10.85
CA GLU A 24 -13.86 -12.32 11.39
C GLU A 24 -14.15 -11.76 12.79
N GLY A 25 -13.20 -11.01 13.39
CA GLY A 25 -13.33 -10.44 14.72
C GLY A 25 -13.16 -11.47 15.85
N THR A 26 -12.61 -12.64 15.52
CA THR A 26 -12.34 -13.70 16.49
C THR A 26 -10.94 -13.56 17.07
N GLU A 27 -10.66 -14.21 18.20
CA GLU A 27 -9.31 -14.20 18.80
C GLU A 27 -8.23 -14.75 17.86
N LYS A 28 -8.62 -15.63 16.94
CA LYS A 28 -7.74 -16.22 15.91
C LYS A 28 -7.61 -15.35 14.66
N ASP A 29 -8.61 -14.50 14.38
CA ASP A 29 -8.65 -13.63 13.21
C ASP A 29 -9.26 -12.27 13.56
N LYS A 30 -8.40 -11.40 14.11
CA LYS A 30 -8.79 -10.06 14.56
C LYS A 30 -9.10 -9.17 13.37
N CYS A 31 -10.17 -8.37 13.50
CA CYS A 31 -10.47 -7.31 12.55
C CYS A 31 -9.28 -6.34 12.45
N ARG A 32 -8.78 -6.16 11.24
CA ARG A 32 -7.66 -5.28 10.91
C ARG A 32 -7.97 -4.54 9.63
N GLU A 33 -7.42 -3.34 9.51
CA GLU A 33 -7.48 -2.56 8.29
C GLU A 33 -6.38 -3.04 7.34
N VAL A 34 -6.78 -3.42 6.13
CA VAL A 34 -5.88 -3.77 5.04
C VAL A 34 -5.99 -2.67 3.99
N LYS A 35 -4.86 -2.06 3.66
CA LYS A 35 -4.78 -1.04 2.62
C LYS A 35 -4.28 -1.65 1.34
N GLN A 36 -5.03 -1.53 0.27
CA GLN A 36 -4.64 -2.03 -1.05
C GLN A 36 -4.58 -0.87 -2.04
N TYR A 37 -3.54 -0.87 -2.84
CA TYR A 37 -3.29 0.11 -3.90
C TYR A 37 -3.50 -0.57 -5.24
N TRP A 38 -4.30 0.03 -6.11
CA TRP A 38 -4.65 -0.50 -7.42
C TRP A 38 -4.32 0.48 -8.52
N ASP A 39 -4.08 -0.03 -9.72
CA ASP A 39 -4.15 0.81 -10.91
C ASP A 39 -5.62 1.06 -11.33
N PHE A 40 -5.81 1.97 -12.28
CA PHE A 40 -7.14 2.30 -12.79
C PHE A 40 -7.76 1.20 -13.67
N GLU A 41 -6.98 0.18 -14.05
CA GLU A 41 -7.44 -0.96 -14.84
C GLU A 41 -7.87 -2.14 -13.94
N GLY A 42 -7.70 -2.03 -12.62
CA GLY A 42 -8.08 -3.05 -11.64
C GLY A 42 -6.98 -4.04 -11.29
N LYS A 43 -5.72 -3.76 -11.60
CA LYS A 43 -4.56 -4.54 -11.17
C LYS A 43 -4.12 -4.11 -9.77
N LEU A 44 -3.91 -5.07 -8.88
CA LEU A 44 -3.34 -4.84 -7.56
C LEU A 44 -1.86 -4.47 -7.70
N LEU A 45 -1.48 -3.29 -7.21
CA LEU A 45 -0.10 -2.80 -7.20
C LEU A 45 0.62 -3.15 -5.89
N ALA A 46 -0.05 -2.97 -4.76
CA ALA A 46 0.51 -3.27 -3.44
C ALA A 46 -0.60 -3.52 -2.42
N GLU A 47 -0.32 -4.37 -1.44
CA GLU A 47 -1.19 -4.60 -0.28
C GLU A 47 -0.37 -4.40 1.00
N CYS A 48 -0.87 -3.57 1.90
CA CYS A 48 -0.36 -3.36 3.24
C CYS A 48 -1.35 -4.01 4.21
N ASP A 49 -1.07 -5.27 4.54
CA ASP A 49 -1.75 -6.00 5.59
C ASP A 49 -0.81 -6.13 6.81
N PRO A 50 -1.17 -5.55 7.97
CA PRO A 50 -0.33 -5.60 9.17
C PRO A 50 -0.12 -7.02 9.74
N CYS A 51 -0.91 -8.01 9.31
CA CYS A 51 -0.81 -9.40 9.74
C CYS A 51 -0.26 -10.34 8.64
N ALA A 52 0.26 -9.81 7.52
CA ALA A 52 0.86 -10.62 6.46
C ALA A 52 2.30 -11.11 6.75
N LYS A 53 2.81 -10.90 7.97
CA LYS A 53 4.00 -11.62 8.47
C LYS A 53 3.48 -12.95 9.03
N GLU A 54 3.84 -14.16 8.61
CA GLU A 54 5.03 -14.70 7.95
C GLU A 54 4.61 -15.91 7.07
N LYS A 55 5.10 -15.99 5.83
CA LYS A 55 5.28 -17.27 5.13
C LYS A 55 6.66 -17.23 4.47
N GLU A 56 7.68 -17.42 5.28
CA GLU A 56 8.93 -18.03 4.83
C GLU A 56 8.93 -19.49 5.30
#